data_AF-A0A0H1BD50-F1
#
_entry.id   AF-A0A0H1BD50-F1
#
_cell.length_a   1.000
_cell.length_b   1.000
_cell.length_c   1.000
_cell.angle_alpha   90.00
_cell.angle_beta   90.00
_cell.angle_gamma   90.00
#
_symmetry.space_group_name_H-M   'P 1'
#
loop_
_entity.id
_entity.type
_entity.pdbx_description
1 polymer ?
#
loop_
_entity_poly.entity_id
_entity_poly.type
_entity_poly.pdbx_seq_one_letter_code
_entity_poly.pdbx_strand_id
1 'polypeptide(L)'
;MARSIWALMGKVVEPEKAIALPEGALTVIGGLLEMVFGLFGKKPRMSRKEVRFSCMTRYYSCEKAKKRMGYVPVVPLEEGVVRSVGMVLEREQGVEAKKDM
;
A
#
# COMPACT_ATOMS: atom_id res chain seq x y z
N MET A 1 0.27 -6.77 7.72
CA MET A 1 -0.59 -5.61 7.40
C MET A 1 -1.32 -5.77 6.08
N ALA A 2 -0.66 -6.08 4.95
CA ALA A 2 -1.38 -6.28 3.68
C ALA A 2 -2.51 -7.34 3.79
N ARG A 3 -2.24 -8.49 4.42
CA ARG A 3 -3.26 -9.53 4.64
C ARG A 3 -4.48 -9.07 5.46
N SER A 4 -4.28 -8.22 6.47
CA SER A 4 -5.38 -7.72 7.30
C SER A 4 -6.25 -6.71 6.54
N ILE A 5 -5.66 -5.91 5.64
CA ILE A 5 -6.39 -5.02 4.74
C ILE A 5 -7.28 -5.85 3.79
N TRP A 6 -6.72 -6.89 3.18
CA TRP A 6 -7.48 -7.75 2.25
C TRP A 6 -8.61 -8.51 2.94
N ALA A 7 -8.40 -8.95 4.18
CA ALA A 7 -9.45 -9.53 5.01
C ALA A 7 -10.59 -8.53 5.29
N LEU A 8 -10.27 -7.28 5.64
CA LEU A 8 -11.26 -6.21 5.86
C LEU A 8 -12.01 -5.84 4.58
N MET A 9 -11.39 -5.98 3.41
CA MET A 9 -12.04 -5.81 2.11
C MET A 9 -12.91 -7.00 1.69
N GLY A 10 -12.96 -8.09 2.49
CA GLY A 10 -13.67 -9.32 2.13
C GLY A 10 -13.02 -10.14 1.00
N LYS A 11 -11.82 -9.77 0.56
CA LYS A 11 -11.06 -10.45 -0.50
C LYS A 11 -9.96 -11.30 0.15
N VAL A 12 -10.32 -12.38 0.83
CA VAL A 12 -9.31 -13.25 1.44
C VAL A 12 -8.66 -14.09 0.34
N VAL A 13 -7.38 -13.83 0.06
CA VAL A 13 -6.58 -14.63 -0.87
C VAL A 13 -5.94 -15.76 -0.10
N GLU A 14 -6.25 -16.99 -0.51
CA GLU A 14 -5.57 -18.19 -0.02
C GLU A 14 -4.08 -18.11 -0.34
N PRO A 15 -3.18 -18.51 0.58
CA PRO A 15 -1.74 -18.36 0.41
C PRO A 15 -1.20 -19.04 -0.84
N GLU A 16 -1.86 -20.10 -1.31
CA GLU A 16 -1.52 -20.86 -2.52
C GLU A 16 -1.80 -20.07 -3.81
N LYS A 17 -2.72 -19.11 -3.76
CA LYS A 17 -3.04 -18.21 -4.89
C LYS A 17 -2.15 -16.96 -4.90
N ALA A 18 -1.29 -16.78 -3.91
CA ALA A 18 -0.40 -15.62 -3.83
C ALA A 18 0.79 -15.80 -4.79
N ILE A 19 0.86 -14.95 -5.80
CA ILE A 19 1.96 -14.94 -6.76
C ILE A 19 3.17 -14.24 -6.12
N ALA A 20 4.26 -14.97 -5.94
CA ALA A 20 5.52 -14.41 -5.47
C ALA A 20 6.29 -13.76 -6.62
N LEU A 21 6.44 -12.44 -6.56
CA LEU A 21 7.19 -11.66 -7.54
C LEU A 21 8.60 -11.36 -7.00
N PRO A 22 9.68 -11.72 -7.70
CA PRO A 22 11.04 -11.47 -7.23
C PRO A 22 11.42 -9.99 -7.36
N GLU A 23 12.14 -9.46 -6.37
CA GLU A 23 12.58 -8.05 -6.31
C GLU A 23 13.40 -7.65 -7.55
N GLY A 24 14.29 -8.54 -8.02
CA GLY A 24 15.15 -8.28 -9.17
C GLY A 24 14.34 -8.00 -10.46
N ALA A 25 13.36 -8.83 -10.76
CA ALA A 25 12.51 -8.65 -11.94
C ALA A 25 11.67 -7.36 -11.84
N LEU A 26 11.09 -7.10 -10.67
CA LEU A 26 10.30 -5.88 -10.44
C LEU A 26 11.16 -4.61 -10.51
N THR A 27 12.42 -4.67 -10.11
CA THR A 27 13.36 -3.54 -10.18
C THR A 27 13.71 -3.18 -11.63
N VAL A 28 13.86 -4.19 -12.50
CA VAL A 28 14.06 -3.97 -13.94
C VAL A 28 12.82 -3.32 -14.56
N ILE A 29 11.63 -3.87 -14.27
CA ILE A 29 10.35 -3.35 -14.75
C ILE A 29 10.12 -1.91 -14.27
N GLY A 30 10.35 -1.63 -12.98
CA GLY A 30 10.23 -0.30 -12.41
C GLY A 30 11.19 0.70 -13.06
N GLY A 31 12.40 0.27 -13.44
CA GLY A 31 13.35 1.11 -14.16
C GLY A 31 12.91 1.45 -15.58
N LEU A 32 12.34 0.48 -16.30
CA LEU A 32 11.79 0.71 -17.63
C LEU A 32 10.60 1.70 -17.57
N LEU A 33 9.72 1.53 -16.59
CA LEU A 33 8.63 2.47 -16.36
C LEU A 33 9.15 3.87 -16.02
N GLU A 34 10.13 4.01 -15.14
CA GLU A 34 10.75 5.31 -14.86
C GLU A 34 11.34 5.97 -16.11
N MET A 35 11.99 5.21 -16.99
CA MET A 35 12.55 5.73 -18.23
C MET A 35 11.45 6.20 -19.21
N VAL A 36 10.43 5.37 -19.44
CA VAL A 36 9.31 5.72 -20.33
C VAL A 36 8.53 6.91 -19.77
N PHE A 37 8.09 6.85 -18.51
CA PHE A 37 7.33 7.94 -17.90
C PHE A 37 8.16 9.22 -17.73
N GLY A 38 9.48 9.10 -17.53
CA GLY A 38 10.43 10.19 -17.55
C GLY A 38 10.46 10.94 -18.89
N LEU A 39 10.38 10.23 -20.01
CA LEU A 39 10.24 10.83 -21.35
C LEU A 39 8.91 11.59 -21.51
N PHE A 40 7.84 11.08 -20.89
CA PHE A 40 6.51 11.72 -20.90
C PHE A 40 6.32 12.80 -19.81
N GLY A 41 7.33 13.06 -18.97
CA GLY A 41 7.24 14.02 -17.86
C GLY A 41 6.22 13.63 -16.76
N LYS A 42 5.77 12.37 -16.75
CA LYS A 42 4.78 11.85 -15.80
C LYS A 42 5.49 11.02 -14.73
N LYS A 43 4.88 10.94 -13.54
CA LYS A 43 5.39 10.06 -12.48
C LYS A 43 4.82 8.65 -12.66
N PRO A 44 5.66 7.60 -12.76
CA PRO A 44 5.16 6.23 -12.82
C PRO A 44 4.47 5.85 -11.51
N ARG A 45 3.47 4.97 -11.60
CA ARG A 45 2.80 4.38 -10.41
C ARG A 45 3.62 3.28 -9.73
N MET A 46 4.71 2.87 -10.37
CA MET A 46 5.62 1.84 -9.90
C MET A 46 7.04 2.21 -10.34
N SER A 47 7.82 2.73 -9.40
CA SER A 47 9.25 3.04 -9.57
C SER A 47 10.15 2.02 -8.88
N ARG A 48 11.46 2.04 -9.16
CA ARG A 48 12.46 1.26 -8.40
C ARG A 48 12.41 1.58 -6.90
N LYS A 49 12.09 2.81 -6.52
CA LYS A 49 11.94 3.20 -5.11
C LYS A 49 10.78 2.47 -4.47
N GLU A 50 9.62 2.43 -5.12
CA GLU A 50 8.43 1.74 -4.61
C GLU A 50 8.65 0.22 -4.49
N VAL A 51 9.33 -0.40 -5.45
CA VAL A 51 9.72 -1.82 -5.36
C VAL A 51 10.59 -2.06 -4.13
N ARG A 52 11.65 -1.27 -3.97
CA ARG A 52 12.57 -1.40 -2.83
C ARG A 52 11.88 -1.16 -1.48
N PHE A 53 11.01 -0.15 -1.38
CA PHE A 53 10.25 0.12 -0.17
C PHE A 53 9.28 -1.02 0.17
N SER A 54 8.72 -1.68 -0.84
CA SER A 54 7.79 -2.81 -0.63
C SER A 54 8.51 -4.07 -0.12
N CYS A 55 9.74 -4.30 -0.56
CA CYS A 55 10.57 -5.44 -0.12
C CYS A 55 11.35 -5.16 1.18
N MET A 56 11.38 -3.91 1.64
CA MET A 56 12.13 -3.53 2.84
C MET A 56 11.44 -4.03 4.13
N THR A 57 12.20 -4.73 4.97
CA THR A 57 11.72 -5.27 6.26
C THR A 57 11.96 -4.32 7.45
N ARG A 58 12.39 -3.08 7.19
CA ARG A 58 12.67 -2.11 8.25
C ARG A 58 11.41 -1.33 8.59
N TYR A 59 11.10 -1.27 9.89
CA TYR A 59 9.96 -0.55 10.42
C TYR A 59 10.41 0.65 11.25
N TYR A 60 9.68 1.76 11.16
CA TYR A 60 9.88 2.90 12.05
C TYR A 60 9.17 2.62 13.39
N SER A 61 9.90 2.75 14.51
CA SER A 61 9.33 2.63 15.86
C SER A 61 9.22 4.01 16.52
N CYS A 62 8.02 4.35 16.97
CA CYS A 62 7.75 5.55 17.77
C CYS A 62 7.92 5.31 19.28
N GLU A 63 8.43 4.16 19.72
CA GLU A 63 8.53 3.83 21.15
C GLU A 63 9.34 4.86 21.95
N LYS A 64 10.42 5.40 21.37
CA LYS A 64 11.24 6.40 22.04
C LYS A 64 10.45 7.69 22.31
N ALA A 65 9.60 8.09 21.38
CA ALA A 65 8.73 9.27 21.54
C ALA A 65 7.66 9.01 22.61
N LYS A 66 7.05 7.81 22.61
CA LYS A 66 6.07 7.42 23.64
C LYS A 66 6.70 7.45 25.04
N LYS A 67 7.88 6.83 25.20
CA LYS A 67 8.56 6.69 26.50
C LYS A 67 9.12 8.01 27.03
N ARG A 68 9.67 8.88 26.17
CA ARG A 68 10.37 10.10 26.61
C ARG A 68 9.53 11.37 26.57
N MET A 69 8.65 11.48 25.58
CA MET A 69 7.87 12.70 25.34
C MET A 69 6.40 12.55 25.74
N GLY A 70 6.00 11.39 26.29
CA GLY A 70 4.60 11.11 26.61
C GLY A 70 3.70 11.10 25.38
N TYR A 71 4.25 10.85 24.18
CA TYR A 71 3.47 10.85 22.95
C TYR A 71 2.40 9.76 22.98
N VAL A 72 1.14 10.15 22.81
CA VAL A 72 -0.01 9.24 22.63
C VAL A 72 -0.53 9.41 21.21
N PRO A 73 -0.56 8.35 20.38
CA PRO A 73 -1.12 8.45 19.05
C PRO A 73 -2.62 8.73 19.14
N VAL A 74 -3.09 9.74 18.41
CA VAL A 74 -4.51 10.13 18.38
C VAL A 74 -5.40 9.00 17.85
N VAL A 75 -4.89 8.24 16.88
CA VAL A 75 -5.59 7.10 16.28
C VAL A 75 -4.70 5.86 16.39
N PRO A 76 -5.16 4.79 17.05
CA PRO A 76 -4.50 3.49 17.05
C PRO A 76 -4.37 2.91 15.63
N LEU A 77 -3.37 2.05 15.44
CA LEU A 77 -3.08 1.48 14.12
C LEU A 77 -4.27 0.68 13.55
N GLU A 78 -4.93 -0.13 14.37
CA GLU A 78 -6.05 -0.97 13.95
C GLU A 78 -7.24 -0.14 13.47
N GLU A 79 -7.61 0.87 14.25
CA GLU A 79 -8.67 1.83 13.91
C GLU A 79 -8.35 2.58 12.61
N GLY A 80 -7.10 3.02 12.46
CA GLY A 80 -6.64 3.70 11.24
C GLY A 80 -6.78 2.81 9.99
N VAL A 81 -6.47 1.52 10.11
CA VAL A 81 -6.62 0.56 9.00
C VAL A 81 -8.10 0.40 8.63
N VAL A 82 -8.99 0.21 9.60
CA VAL A 82 -10.44 0.05 9.34
C VAL A 82 -11.03 1.29 8.66
N ARG A 83 -10.71 2.49 9.17
CA ARG A 83 -11.17 3.76 8.57
C ARG A 83 -10.68 3.95 7.14
N SER A 84 -9.43 3.58 6.88
CA SER A 84 -8.83 3.71 5.54
C SER A 84 -9.50 2.77 4.54
N VAL A 85 -9.78 1.53 4.96
CA VAL A 85 -10.48 0.54 4.11
C VAL A 85 -11.91 0.97 3.84
N GLY A 86 -12.64 1.46 4.86
CA GLY A 86 -14.00 1.98 4.69
C GLY A 86 -14.07 3.07 3.61
N MET A 87 -13.18 4.06 3.69
CA MET A 87 -13.10 5.14 2.69
C MET A 87 -12.86 4.63 1.26
N VAL A 88 -12.07 3.56 1.09
CA VAL A 88 -11.81 2.98 -0.23
C VAL A 88 -13.04 2.27 -0.77
N LEU A 89 -13.73 1.49 0.06
CA LEU A 89 -14.94 0.76 -0.34
C LEU A 89 -16.07 1.73 -0.72
N GLU A 90 -16.27 2.81 0.03
CA GLU A 90 -17.23 3.87 -0.30
C GLU A 90 -16.92 4.52 -1.66
N ARG A 91 -15.63 4.72 -1.97
CA ARG A 91 -15.20 5.24 -3.27
C ARG A 91 -15.45 4.26 -4.42
N GLU A 92 -15.20 2.97 -4.22
CA GLU A 92 -15.48 1.94 -5.24
C GLU A 92 -16.98 1.90 -5.56
N GLN A 93 -17.85 1.88 -4.55
CA GLN A 93 -19.30 1.90 -4.72
C GLN A 93 -19.80 3.16 -5.46
N GLY A 94 -19.23 4.32 -5.14
CA GLY A 94 -19.56 5.57 -5.83
C GLY A 94 -19.07 5.64 -7.29
N VAL A 95 -18.05 4.86 -7.65
CA VAL A 95 -17.60 4.72 -9.05
C VAL A 95 -18.52 3.75 -9.81
N GLU A 96 -18.94 2.65 -9.17
CA GLU A 96 -19.91 1.71 -9.76
C GLU A 96 -21.24 2.40 -10.03
N ALA A 97 -21.81 3.11 -9.06
CA ALA A 97 -23.06 3.86 -9.22
C ALA A 97 -23.02 4.93 -10.35
N LYS A 98 -21.84 5.46 -10.69
CA LYS A 98 -21.65 6.39 -11.81
C LYS A 98 -21.43 5.72 -13.17
N LYS A 99 -21.10 4.43 -13.16
CA LYS A 99 -20.89 3.63 -14.37
C LYS A 99 -22.20 2.98 -14.83
N ASP A 100 -23.13 2.77 -13.90
CA ASP A 100 -24.49 2.27 -14.13
C ASP A 100 -25.51 3.36 -14.52
N MET A 101 -25.10 4.65 -14.52
CA MET A 101 -25.89 5.81 -14.96
C MET A 101 -25.36 6.36 -16.28
#